data_AF-A0A2V1AKA6-F1
#
_entry.id   AF-A0A2V1AKA6-F1
#
_cell.length_a   1.000
_cell.length_b   1.000
_cell.length_c   1.000
_cell.angle_alpha   90.00
_cell.angle_beta   90.00
_cell.angle_gamma   90.00
#
_symmetry.space_group_name_H-M   'P 1'
#
loop_
_entity.id
_entity.type
_entity.pdbx_description
1 polymer ?
#
loop_
_entity_poly.entity_id
_entity_poly.type
_entity_poly.pdbx_seq_one_letter_code
_entity_poly.pdbx_strand_id
1 'polypeptide(L)'
;MASYRNAIYAEKALDAVDLGIIFERLDSREQSQPDDAWGYEDLLVQETLAYFKNDFFKWINQPDCDSCGANGDKVESIGVAGPPIVNPDEISRIEQYKCKSCGSRIEFPRINSPAKLLETRRGRCGEWVNCFMLVLQSVLGPEAQLRYIWNMEDHVWSEYYSKKQKRWVHLDPCENVFDEPSLYCANWGKKMSYVIGVGNSYIIDLSDKYITDEAKRIPKHDVVSNEATISKYIKRINARLMIMFWHESLDDGDEYDKYDKLYEQLILVHNKEVASLKDSSHARVEKTSIPKGRQTGDASWTKARGEDGA
;
A
#
# COMPACT_ATOMS: atom_id res chain seq x y z
N MET A 1 8.47 6.47 -2.85
CA MET A 1 9.32 5.83 -1.83
C MET A 1 10.17 6.86 -1.08
N ALA A 2 10.99 7.70 -1.73
CA ALA A 2 11.75 8.76 -1.05
C ALA A 2 10.90 9.73 -0.20
N SER A 3 9.67 10.04 -0.63
CA SER A 3 8.73 10.87 0.12
C SER A 3 8.38 10.31 1.51
N TYR A 4 8.36 9.00 1.69
CA TYR A 4 8.00 8.36 2.96
C TYR A 4 9.12 8.44 4.01
N ARG A 5 10.37 8.63 3.57
CA ARG A 5 11.54 8.79 4.45
C ARG A 5 11.93 10.26 4.67
N ASN A 6 11.11 11.20 4.21
CA ASN A 6 11.35 12.61 4.44
C ASN A 6 11.11 12.95 5.92
N ALA A 7 12.12 13.48 6.61
CA ALA A 7 12.06 13.76 8.04
C ALA A 7 10.93 14.74 8.43
N ILE A 8 10.67 15.76 7.61
CA ILE A 8 9.58 16.73 7.85
C ILE A 8 8.22 16.03 7.72
N TYR A 9 8.08 15.12 6.76
CA TYR A 9 6.83 14.37 6.61
C TYR A 9 6.65 13.35 7.72
N ALA A 10 7.74 12.77 8.21
CA ALA A 10 7.71 11.85 9.33
C ALA A 10 7.27 12.54 10.63
N GLU A 11 7.81 13.72 10.93
CA GLU A 11 7.39 14.56 12.06
C GLU A 11 5.89 14.88 11.97
N LYS A 12 5.42 15.36 10.81
CA LYS A 12 3.99 15.62 10.58
C LYS A 12 3.12 14.38 10.77
N ALA A 13 3.61 13.20 10.38
CA ALA A 13 2.86 11.97 10.53
C ALA A 13 2.74 11.57 12.01
N LEU A 14 3.84 11.66 12.77
CA LEU A 14 3.87 11.36 14.20
C LEU A 14 2.99 12.34 15.00
N ASP A 15 2.94 13.61 14.62
CA ASP A 15 2.06 14.61 15.23
C ASP A 15 0.57 14.38 14.89
N ALA A 16 0.28 13.83 13.70
CA ALA A 16 -1.08 13.65 13.24
C ALA A 16 -1.77 12.42 13.84
N VAL A 17 -1.00 11.37 14.17
CA VAL A 17 -1.51 10.09 14.67
C VAL A 17 -1.50 10.02 16.19
N ASP A 18 -2.50 9.34 16.76
CA ASP A 18 -2.55 9.07 18.19
C ASP A 18 -1.71 7.83 18.52
N LEU A 19 -0.41 8.08 18.75
CA LEU A 19 0.52 7.03 19.15
C LEU A 19 0.10 6.37 20.47
N GLY A 20 -0.56 7.11 21.37
CA GLY A 20 -1.03 6.58 22.65
C GLY A 20 -2.00 5.41 22.45
N ILE A 21 -3.00 5.58 21.58
CA ILE A 21 -3.95 4.51 21.23
C ILE A 21 -3.23 3.31 20.59
N ILE A 22 -2.26 3.55 19.70
CA ILE A 22 -1.53 2.47 19.03
C ILE A 22 -0.73 1.65 20.04
N PHE A 23 0.04 2.31 20.92
CA PHE A 23 0.87 1.63 21.91
C PHE A 23 0.05 0.97 23.03
N GLU A 24 -1.06 1.57 23.47
CA GLU A 24 -1.97 0.95 24.45
C GLU A 24 -2.57 -0.38 23.91
N ARG A 25 -3.00 -0.37 22.64
CA ARG A 25 -3.51 -1.58 21.98
C ARG A 25 -2.39 -2.61 21.76
N LEU A 26 -1.18 -2.16 21.43
CA LEU A 26 0.00 -3.03 21.28
C LEU A 26 0.33 -3.75 22.59
N ASP A 27 0.41 -3.02 23.71
CA ASP A 27 0.68 -3.61 25.04
C ASP A 27 -0.38 -4.66 25.40
N SER A 28 -1.65 -4.39 25.08
CA SER A 28 -2.76 -5.32 25.28
C SER A 28 -2.64 -6.57 24.39
N ARG A 29 -2.20 -6.41 23.14
CA ARG A 29 -1.97 -7.52 22.20
C ARG A 29 -0.79 -8.39 22.64
N GLU A 30 0.32 -7.80 23.07
CA GLU A 30 1.48 -8.55 23.57
C GLU A 30 1.12 -9.45 24.76
N GLN A 31 0.28 -8.96 25.69
CA GLN A 31 -0.14 -9.72 26.86
C GLN A 31 -1.12 -10.84 26.54
N SER A 32 -1.94 -10.68 25.50
CA SER A 32 -3.00 -11.62 25.14
C SER A 32 -2.59 -12.61 24.05
N GLN A 33 -1.42 -12.43 23.43
CA GLN A 33 -0.96 -13.29 22.35
C GLN A 33 -0.55 -14.68 22.90
N PRO A 34 -1.23 -15.77 22.49
CA PRO A 34 -0.98 -17.10 23.05
C PRO A 34 0.27 -17.79 22.51
N ASP A 35 0.97 -17.21 21.52
CA ASP A 35 2.11 -17.86 20.84
C ASP A 35 3.13 -16.81 20.33
N ASP A 36 4.44 -17.10 20.34
CA ASP A 36 5.52 -16.19 19.85
C ASP A 36 5.62 -16.17 18.30
N ALA A 37 4.47 -16.31 17.64
CA ALA A 37 4.36 -16.41 16.19
C ALA A 37 4.80 -15.11 15.49
N TRP A 38 4.61 -13.95 16.12
CA TRP A 38 4.92 -12.62 15.61
C TRP A 38 5.69 -11.82 16.65
N GLY A 39 6.69 -11.03 16.22
CA GLY A 39 7.48 -10.19 17.12
C GLY A 39 6.86 -8.81 17.35
N TYR A 40 7.41 -8.06 18.32
CA TYR A 40 6.95 -6.71 18.68
C TYR A 40 6.68 -5.79 17.48
N GLU A 41 7.63 -5.69 16.54
CA GLU A 41 7.51 -4.85 15.33
C GLU A 41 6.32 -5.30 14.46
N ASP A 42 6.05 -6.61 14.38
CA ASP A 42 4.93 -7.15 13.61
C ASP A 42 3.58 -6.81 14.26
N LEU A 43 3.50 -6.85 15.59
CA LEU A 43 2.30 -6.46 16.34
C LEU A 43 2.04 -4.95 16.25
N LEU A 44 3.11 -4.14 16.29
CA LEU A 44 3.02 -2.70 16.07
C LEU A 44 2.46 -2.38 14.68
N VAL A 45 2.89 -3.12 13.64
CA VAL A 45 2.31 -3.00 12.29
C VAL A 45 0.82 -3.34 12.29
N GLN A 46 0.42 -4.44 12.95
CA GLN A 46 -0.99 -4.84 13.04
C GLN A 46 -1.86 -3.77 13.72
N GLU A 47 -1.39 -3.20 14.83
CA GLU A 47 -2.14 -2.14 15.53
C GLU A 47 -2.15 -0.82 14.78
N THR A 48 -1.06 -0.49 14.08
CA THR A 48 -1.03 0.68 13.19
C THR A 48 -2.03 0.53 12.04
N LEU A 49 -2.14 -0.67 11.46
CA LEU A 49 -3.12 -1.00 10.42
C LEU A 49 -4.56 -0.84 10.94
N ALA A 50 -4.83 -1.39 12.13
CA ALA A 50 -6.15 -1.33 12.76
C ALA A 50 -6.55 0.11 13.12
N TYR A 51 -5.63 0.87 13.72
CA TYR A 51 -5.82 2.29 14.00
C TYR A 51 -6.10 3.09 12.72
N PHE A 52 -5.30 2.87 11.68
CA PHE A 52 -5.43 3.62 10.43
C PHE A 52 -6.82 3.44 9.82
N LYS A 53 -7.33 2.20 9.82
CA LYS A 53 -8.65 1.85 9.26
C LYS A 53 -9.81 2.34 10.11
N ASN A 54 -9.76 2.13 11.41
CA ASN A 54 -10.93 2.28 12.28
C ASN A 54 -11.04 3.68 12.87
N ASP A 55 -9.92 4.37 13.06
CA ASP A 55 -9.85 5.61 13.82
C ASP A 55 -9.38 6.79 12.97
N PHE A 56 -8.46 6.58 12.03
CA PHE A 56 -7.75 7.69 11.36
C PHE A 56 -8.31 8.08 9.99
N PHE A 57 -8.46 7.13 9.06
CA PHE A 57 -8.69 7.42 7.63
C PHE A 57 -10.06 6.93 7.15
N LYS A 58 -10.70 7.69 6.24
CA LYS A 58 -12.06 7.42 5.77
C LYS A 58 -12.13 7.12 4.28
N TRP A 59 -12.97 6.15 3.93
CA TRP A 59 -13.21 5.76 2.55
C TRP A 59 -14.24 6.69 1.91
N ILE A 60 -13.98 7.15 0.68
CA ILE A 60 -14.87 8.05 -0.06
C ILE A 60 -15.24 7.43 -1.42
N ASN A 61 -16.50 7.00 -1.57
CA ASN A 61 -17.06 6.69 -2.89
C ASN A 61 -17.35 7.97 -3.66
N GLN A 62 -18.15 8.85 -3.06
CA GLN A 62 -18.45 10.20 -3.54
C GLN A 62 -18.41 11.15 -2.34
N PRO A 63 -17.96 12.40 -2.51
CA PRO A 63 -17.86 13.35 -1.41
C PRO A 63 -19.25 13.78 -0.91
N ASP A 64 -19.37 14.00 0.39
CA ASP A 64 -20.54 14.65 0.97
C ASP A 64 -20.62 16.13 0.58
N CYS A 65 -21.80 16.71 0.65
CA CYS A 65 -22.01 18.12 0.36
C CYS A 65 -21.76 18.99 1.59
N ASP A 66 -20.65 19.73 1.60
CA ASP A 66 -20.30 20.65 2.70
C ASP A 66 -21.34 21.76 2.92
N SER A 67 -22.14 22.13 1.90
CA SER A 67 -23.15 23.19 2.02
C SER A 67 -24.42 22.77 2.76
N CYS A 68 -24.83 21.50 2.67
CA CYS A 68 -26.12 21.05 3.22
C CYS A 68 -26.06 19.72 3.97
N GLY A 69 -24.89 19.09 4.08
CA GLY A 69 -24.70 17.80 4.75
C GLY A 69 -25.30 16.60 4.02
N ALA A 70 -25.77 16.77 2.77
CA ALA A 70 -26.25 15.65 1.98
C ALA A 70 -25.11 14.67 1.71
N ASN A 71 -25.38 13.38 1.89
CA ASN A 71 -24.39 12.32 1.70
C ASN A 71 -24.02 12.14 0.21
N GLY A 72 -22.93 11.40 -0.03
CA GLY A 72 -22.45 11.06 -1.36
C GLY A 72 -23.52 10.51 -2.32
N ASP A 73 -24.51 9.75 -1.87
CA ASP A 73 -25.57 9.21 -2.75
C ASP A 73 -26.44 10.30 -3.41
N LYS A 74 -26.46 11.48 -2.80
CA LYS A 74 -27.18 12.67 -3.29
C LYS A 74 -26.29 13.61 -4.08
N VAL A 75 -25.11 13.18 -4.50
CA VAL A 75 -24.29 13.93 -5.45
C VAL A 75 -24.25 13.23 -6.80
N GLU A 76 -23.98 13.99 -7.85
CA GLU A 76 -23.77 13.47 -9.21
C GLU A 76 -22.45 13.99 -9.75
N SER A 77 -21.70 13.14 -10.45
CA SER A 77 -20.50 13.59 -11.14
C SER A 77 -20.89 14.47 -12.32
N ILE A 78 -20.23 15.63 -12.41
CA ILE A 78 -20.42 16.61 -13.49
C ILE A 78 -19.14 16.80 -14.32
N GLY A 79 -18.12 15.97 -14.09
CA GLY A 79 -16.88 15.98 -14.85
C GLY A 79 -15.62 15.94 -13.98
N VAL A 80 -14.50 16.26 -14.61
CA VAL A 80 -13.17 16.28 -14.01
C VAL A 80 -12.44 17.53 -14.49
N ALA A 81 -11.73 18.21 -13.59
CA ALA A 81 -10.80 19.27 -13.92
C ALA A 81 -9.35 18.81 -13.76
N GLY A 82 -8.45 19.45 -14.50
CA GLY A 82 -7.01 19.29 -14.34
C GLY A 82 -6.52 19.85 -13.00
N PRO A 83 -5.27 19.52 -12.62
CA PRO A 83 -4.67 20.05 -11.40
C PRO A 83 -4.41 21.56 -11.49
N PRO A 84 -4.30 22.26 -10.35
CA PRO A 84 -3.93 23.67 -10.33
C PRO A 84 -2.51 23.89 -10.88
N ILE A 85 -2.23 25.11 -11.36
CA ILE A 85 -0.88 25.48 -11.87
C ILE A 85 0.15 25.37 -10.75
N VAL A 86 -0.17 25.91 -9.58
CA VAL A 86 0.63 25.76 -8.36
C VAL A 86 0.05 24.57 -7.60
N ASN A 87 0.78 23.46 -7.58
CA ASN A 87 0.27 22.16 -7.11
C ASN A 87 1.13 21.53 -6.01
N PRO A 88 1.24 22.18 -4.82
CA PRO A 88 2.04 21.66 -3.71
C PRO A 88 1.48 20.35 -3.14
N ASP A 89 0.19 20.09 -3.34
CA ASP A 89 -0.52 18.91 -2.85
C ASP A 89 -0.42 17.72 -3.83
N GLU A 90 0.32 17.88 -4.94
CA GLU A 90 0.50 16.86 -5.98
C GLU A 90 -0.83 16.29 -6.48
N ILE A 91 -1.85 17.15 -6.62
CA ILE A 91 -3.16 16.78 -7.14
C ILE A 91 -2.99 16.27 -8.57
N SER A 92 -3.54 15.10 -8.87
CA SER A 92 -3.53 14.54 -10.22
C SER A 92 -4.71 15.01 -11.06
N ARG A 93 -5.88 15.11 -10.43
CA ARG A 93 -7.14 15.57 -11.02
C ARG A 93 -8.10 16.00 -9.93
N ILE A 94 -9.11 16.79 -10.29
CA ILE A 94 -10.18 17.21 -9.40
C ILE A 94 -11.49 16.64 -9.93
N GLU A 95 -12.06 15.68 -9.22
CA GLU A 95 -13.39 15.17 -9.53
C GLU A 95 -14.44 16.22 -9.16
N GLN A 96 -15.37 16.51 -10.06
CA GLN A 96 -16.37 17.54 -9.86
C GLN A 96 -17.74 16.91 -9.72
N TYR A 97 -18.48 17.37 -8.71
CA TYR A 97 -19.81 16.88 -8.39
C TYR A 97 -20.79 18.05 -8.21
N LYS A 98 -22.07 17.74 -8.36
CA LYS A 98 -23.18 18.62 -8.03
C LYS A 98 -24.08 17.96 -7.01
N CYS A 99 -24.43 18.69 -5.95
CA CYS A 99 -25.40 18.22 -4.98
C CYS A 99 -26.81 18.28 -5.57
N LYS A 100 -27.51 17.14 -5.58
CA LYS A 100 -28.90 17.07 -6.04
C LYS A 100 -29.89 17.75 -5.09
N SER A 101 -29.51 17.92 -3.82
CA SER A 101 -30.37 18.52 -2.79
C SER A 101 -30.36 20.05 -2.82
N CYS A 102 -29.19 20.68 -2.94
CA CYS A 102 -29.03 22.14 -2.86
C CYS A 102 -28.39 22.78 -4.10
N GLY A 103 -27.99 21.99 -5.09
CA GLY A 103 -27.38 22.49 -6.33
C GLY A 103 -25.91 22.92 -6.20
N SER A 104 -25.33 22.92 -5.00
CA SER A 104 -23.93 23.31 -4.79
C SER A 104 -22.95 22.45 -5.57
N ARG A 105 -21.88 23.07 -6.07
CA ARG A 105 -20.74 22.38 -6.68
C ARG A 105 -19.81 21.87 -5.59
N ILE A 106 -19.31 20.65 -5.75
CA ILE A 106 -18.39 19.98 -4.83
C ILE A 106 -17.16 19.55 -5.62
N GLU A 107 -15.99 19.73 -5.04
CA GLU A 107 -14.72 19.33 -5.63
C GLU A 107 -14.05 18.27 -4.75
N PHE A 108 -13.55 17.21 -5.38
CA PHE A 108 -12.81 16.15 -4.72
C PHE A 108 -11.44 15.99 -5.38
N PRO A 109 -10.41 16.69 -4.88
CA PRO A 109 -9.06 16.60 -5.42
C PRO A 109 -8.44 15.23 -5.10
N ARG A 110 -7.83 14.60 -6.11
CA ARG A 110 -7.08 13.33 -5.99
C ARG A 110 -5.62 13.63 -5.67
N ILE A 111 -5.33 13.73 -4.37
CA ILE A 111 -4.08 14.20 -3.76
C ILE A 111 -3.03 13.08 -3.74
N ASN A 112 -1.81 13.36 -4.20
CA ASN A 112 -0.68 12.42 -4.10
C ASN A 112 0.36 12.81 -3.05
N SER A 113 0.30 14.02 -2.47
CA SER A 113 1.18 14.38 -1.35
C SER A 113 0.75 13.61 -0.09
N PRO A 114 1.56 12.68 0.43
CA PRO A 114 1.19 11.90 1.62
C PRO A 114 1.07 12.80 2.86
N ALA A 115 1.86 13.87 2.94
CA ALA A 115 1.77 14.85 4.02
C ALA A 115 0.42 15.57 4.01
N LYS A 116 -0.12 15.91 2.84
CA LYS A 116 -1.46 16.52 2.74
C LYS A 116 -2.58 15.55 3.13
N LEU A 117 -2.39 14.25 2.87
CA LEU A 117 -3.37 13.23 3.23
C LEU A 117 -3.51 13.03 4.75
N LEU A 118 -2.51 13.40 5.55
CA LEU A 118 -2.62 13.43 7.02
C LEU A 118 -3.67 14.45 7.52
N GLU A 119 -3.91 15.51 6.73
CA GLU A 119 -4.90 16.54 7.02
C GLU A 119 -6.29 16.15 6.51
N THR A 120 -6.39 15.68 5.26
CA THR A 120 -7.69 15.36 4.66
C THR A 120 -8.30 14.07 5.19
N ARG A 121 -7.45 13.11 5.60
CA ARG A 121 -7.81 11.83 6.23
C ARG A 121 -8.89 11.05 5.48
N ARG A 122 -8.93 11.19 4.16
CA ARG A 122 -9.98 10.58 3.35
C ARG A 122 -9.53 10.33 1.92
N GLY A 123 -10.06 9.28 1.31
CA GLY A 123 -9.75 8.94 -0.08
C GLY A 123 -10.18 7.54 -0.48
N ARG A 124 -9.53 7.03 -1.53
CA ARG A 124 -9.71 5.66 -2.03
C ARG A 124 -8.37 4.91 -1.94
N CYS A 125 -8.28 3.69 -2.45
CA CYS A 125 -7.12 2.81 -2.30
C CYS A 125 -5.76 3.51 -2.51
N GLY A 126 -5.64 4.34 -3.54
CA GLY A 126 -4.44 5.16 -3.78
C GLY A 126 -4.06 6.07 -2.60
N GLU A 127 -4.98 6.92 -2.14
CA GLU A 127 -4.75 7.81 -0.99
C GLU A 127 -4.56 7.03 0.32
N TRP A 128 -5.33 5.95 0.52
CA TRP A 128 -5.22 5.09 1.70
C TRP A 128 -3.81 4.53 1.84
N VAL A 129 -3.30 3.87 0.80
CA VAL A 129 -1.96 3.26 0.83
C VAL A 129 -0.88 4.33 0.91
N ASN A 130 -1.03 5.43 0.19
CA ASN A 130 -0.03 6.50 0.19
C ASN A 130 0.14 7.14 1.58
N CYS A 131 -0.98 7.47 2.24
CA CYS A 131 -0.95 8.01 3.59
C CYS A 131 -0.48 6.96 4.63
N PHE A 132 -1.01 5.74 4.54
CA PHE A 132 -0.62 4.65 5.42
C PHE A 132 0.87 4.34 5.37
N MET A 133 1.48 4.33 4.17
CA MET A 133 2.92 4.11 4.04
C MET A 133 3.75 5.19 4.72
N LEU A 134 3.33 6.45 4.67
CA LEU A 134 4.00 7.53 5.42
C LEU A 134 3.86 7.31 6.94
N VAL A 135 2.64 7.02 7.42
CA VAL A 135 2.38 6.75 8.84
C VAL A 135 3.22 5.57 9.33
N LEU A 136 3.16 4.43 8.62
CA LEU A 136 3.87 3.21 9.00
C LEU A 136 5.39 3.41 8.97
N GLN A 137 5.93 4.07 7.95
CA GLN A 137 7.36 4.39 7.90
C GLN A 137 7.79 5.25 9.08
N SER A 138 6.94 6.19 9.51
CA SER A 138 7.24 7.10 10.62
C SER A 138 7.18 6.39 11.97
N VAL A 139 6.19 5.52 12.17
CA VAL A 139 6.03 4.72 13.40
C VAL A 139 7.18 3.71 13.56
N LEU A 140 7.59 3.05 12.47
CA LEU A 140 8.67 2.04 12.52
C LEU A 140 10.08 2.65 12.41
N GLY A 141 10.18 3.90 11.97
CA GLY A 141 11.44 4.60 11.72
C GLY A 141 12.02 4.40 10.30
N PRO A 142 13.07 5.17 9.96
CA PRO A 142 13.61 5.26 8.60
C PRO A 142 14.20 3.94 8.06
N GLU A 143 14.72 3.09 8.95
CA GLU A 143 15.32 1.80 8.61
C GLU A 143 14.30 0.73 8.24
N ALA A 144 13.01 0.96 8.52
CA ALA A 144 11.97 0.01 8.14
C ALA A 144 11.92 -0.15 6.62
N GLN A 145 11.83 -1.41 6.17
CA GLN A 145 11.72 -1.74 4.76
C GLN A 145 10.24 -1.88 4.39
N LEU A 146 9.72 -0.88 3.69
CA LEU A 146 8.38 -0.89 3.12
C LEU A 146 8.46 -0.93 1.59
N ARG A 147 7.42 -1.50 0.96
CA ARG A 147 7.24 -1.42 -0.49
C ARG A 147 5.79 -1.10 -0.84
N TYR A 148 5.64 -0.23 -1.82
CA TYR A 148 4.36 0.06 -2.46
C TYR A 148 4.07 -1.05 -3.46
N ILE A 149 2.88 -1.63 -3.41
CA ILE A 149 2.47 -2.65 -4.38
C ILE A 149 1.49 -2.06 -5.35
N TRP A 150 1.79 -2.20 -6.63
CA TRP A 150 0.95 -1.78 -7.71
C TRP A 150 0.47 -2.97 -8.51
N ASN A 151 -0.85 -3.13 -8.63
CA ASN A 151 -1.46 -4.06 -9.56
C ASN A 151 -2.01 -3.29 -10.78
N MET A 152 -1.76 -3.82 -11.98
CA MET A 152 -2.17 -3.24 -13.26
C MET A 152 -3.68 -3.00 -13.34
N GLU A 153 -4.48 -3.91 -12.77
CA GLU A 153 -5.95 -3.84 -12.73
C GLU A 153 -6.44 -2.93 -11.59
N ASP A 154 -5.84 -1.75 -11.47
CA ASP A 154 -6.37 -0.62 -10.71
C ASP A 154 -6.53 -0.86 -9.20
N HIS A 155 -5.54 -1.52 -8.59
CA HIS A 155 -5.49 -1.67 -7.14
C HIS A 155 -4.07 -1.57 -6.61
N VAL A 156 -3.95 -1.10 -5.38
CA VAL A 156 -2.66 -0.81 -4.75
C VAL A 156 -2.76 -1.14 -3.27
N TRP A 157 -1.65 -1.60 -2.69
CA TRP A 157 -1.50 -1.95 -1.28
C TRP A 157 -0.02 -1.82 -0.88
N SER A 158 0.38 -2.36 0.27
CA SER A 158 1.78 -2.29 0.70
C SER A 158 2.29 -3.62 1.25
N GLU A 159 3.60 -3.70 1.40
CA GLU A 159 4.22 -4.75 2.22
C GLU A 159 5.29 -4.15 3.12
N TYR A 160 5.54 -4.82 4.24
CA TYR A 160 6.69 -4.56 5.09
C TYR A 160 7.54 -5.82 5.23
N TYR A 161 8.83 -5.66 5.47
CA TYR A 161 9.71 -6.78 5.73
C TYR A 161 9.74 -7.09 7.23
N SER A 162 9.20 -8.24 7.62
CA SER A 162 9.26 -8.71 9.01
C SER A 162 10.64 -9.28 9.32
N LYS A 163 11.35 -8.69 10.29
CA LYS A 163 12.66 -9.19 10.75
C LYS A 163 12.53 -10.54 11.46
N LYS A 164 11.44 -10.75 12.23
CA LYS A 164 11.15 -12.03 12.91
C LYS A 164 10.90 -13.14 11.89
N GLN A 165 10.04 -12.90 10.90
CA GLN A 165 9.70 -13.90 9.88
C GLN A 165 10.74 -14.03 8.76
N LYS A 166 11.64 -13.04 8.63
CA LYS A 166 12.64 -12.95 7.56
C LYS A 166 12.04 -13.03 6.15
N ARG A 167 10.88 -12.36 5.96
CA ARG A 167 10.16 -12.29 4.69
C ARG A 167 9.31 -11.04 4.59
N TRP A 168 8.90 -10.72 3.37
CA TRP A 168 7.90 -9.68 3.13
C TRP A 168 6.49 -10.15 3.49
N VAL A 169 5.77 -9.30 4.22
CA VAL A 169 4.42 -9.52 4.72
C VAL A 169 3.46 -8.56 4.03
N HIS A 170 2.37 -9.11 3.52
CA HIS A 170 1.29 -8.35 2.88
C HIS A 170 0.56 -7.43 3.87
N LEU A 171 0.28 -6.19 3.46
CA LEU A 171 -0.54 -5.23 4.20
C LEU A 171 -1.57 -4.58 3.27
N ASP A 172 -2.83 -4.63 3.66
CA ASP A 172 -3.88 -3.82 3.03
C ASP A 172 -4.54 -2.91 4.07
N PRO A 173 -4.25 -1.58 4.06
CA PRO A 173 -4.83 -0.65 5.01
C PRO A 173 -6.32 -0.37 4.74
N CYS A 174 -6.80 -0.55 3.51
CA CYS A 174 -8.22 -0.35 3.19
C CYS A 174 -9.10 -1.38 3.88
N GLU A 175 -8.58 -2.60 4.00
CA GLU A 175 -9.29 -3.77 4.51
C GLU A 175 -8.85 -4.16 5.93
N ASN A 176 -7.85 -3.49 6.50
CA ASN A 176 -7.19 -3.88 7.76
C ASN A 176 -6.74 -5.36 7.74
N VAL A 177 -6.10 -5.76 6.65
CA VAL A 177 -5.63 -7.13 6.45
C VAL A 177 -4.11 -7.22 6.54
N PHE A 178 -3.64 -8.13 7.40
CA PHE A 178 -2.24 -8.43 7.63
C PHE A 178 -1.91 -9.86 7.19
N ASP A 179 -0.89 -10.01 6.35
CA ASP A 179 -0.33 -11.28 5.88
C ASP A 179 -1.34 -12.20 5.15
N GLU A 180 -2.08 -11.65 4.17
CA GLU A 180 -3.01 -12.41 3.34
C GLU A 180 -2.92 -12.03 1.85
N PRO A 181 -1.89 -12.50 1.11
CA PRO A 181 -1.76 -12.21 -0.31
C PRO A 181 -2.89 -12.82 -1.17
N SER A 182 -3.59 -13.84 -0.68
CA SER A 182 -4.77 -14.47 -1.31
C SER A 182 -6.02 -13.58 -1.35
N LEU A 183 -6.01 -12.44 -0.65
CA LEU A 183 -7.15 -11.53 -0.53
C LEU A 183 -7.76 -11.17 -1.89
N TYR A 184 -6.93 -10.87 -2.88
CA TYR A 184 -7.39 -10.34 -4.16
C TYR A 184 -7.82 -11.47 -5.12
N CYS A 185 -6.92 -12.40 -5.42
CA CYS A 185 -7.17 -13.43 -6.42
C CYS A 185 -8.16 -14.48 -5.92
N ALA A 186 -7.92 -15.05 -4.73
CA ALA A 186 -8.76 -16.11 -4.20
C ALA A 186 -10.06 -15.54 -3.61
N ASN A 187 -9.97 -14.60 -2.67
CA ASN A 187 -11.14 -14.12 -1.93
C ASN A 187 -12.02 -13.17 -2.76
N TRP A 188 -11.49 -12.11 -3.39
CA TRP A 188 -12.31 -11.23 -4.23
C TRP A 188 -12.62 -11.81 -5.62
N GLY A 189 -11.92 -12.87 -6.02
CA GLY A 189 -12.06 -13.40 -7.37
C GLY A 189 -11.41 -12.54 -8.45
N LYS A 190 -10.55 -11.60 -8.07
CA LYS A 190 -9.98 -10.61 -8.99
C LYS A 190 -9.06 -11.26 -10.03
N LYS A 191 -9.29 -10.94 -11.31
CA LYS A 191 -8.38 -11.28 -12.40
C LYS A 191 -7.25 -10.25 -12.46
N MET A 192 -6.01 -10.71 -12.58
CA MET A 192 -4.83 -9.84 -12.49
C MET A 192 -3.73 -10.25 -13.47
N SER A 193 -2.92 -9.29 -13.92
CA SER A 193 -1.77 -9.52 -14.81
C SER A 193 -0.43 -9.29 -14.10
N TYR A 194 -0.06 -8.03 -13.90
CA TYR A 194 1.15 -7.60 -13.22
C TYR A 194 0.84 -7.12 -11.81
N VAL A 195 1.66 -7.59 -10.87
CA VAL A 195 1.74 -7.05 -9.52
C VAL A 195 3.19 -6.68 -9.27
N ILE A 196 3.52 -5.39 -9.22
CA ILE A 196 4.89 -4.90 -9.08
C ILE A 196 5.07 -4.32 -7.68
N GLY A 197 6.04 -4.85 -6.94
CA GLY A 197 6.50 -4.27 -5.69
C GLY A 197 7.59 -3.24 -5.94
N VAL A 198 7.39 -2.04 -5.40
CA VAL A 198 8.31 -0.90 -5.51
C VAL A 198 8.83 -0.55 -4.12
N GLY A 199 10.04 -0.98 -3.80
CA GLY A 199 10.75 -0.65 -2.56
C GLY A 199 11.80 0.44 -2.77
N ASN A 200 12.48 0.84 -1.68
CA ASN A 200 13.62 1.76 -1.75
C ASN A 200 14.85 1.10 -2.41
N SER A 201 15.11 -0.16 -2.07
CA SER A 201 16.36 -0.82 -2.46
C SER A 201 16.24 -1.66 -3.74
N TYR A 202 15.03 -2.06 -4.11
CA TYR A 202 14.75 -2.79 -5.36
C TYR A 202 13.26 -2.77 -5.72
N ILE A 203 12.96 -3.11 -6.98
CA ILE A 203 11.64 -3.41 -7.50
C ILE A 203 11.57 -4.89 -7.92
N ILE A 204 10.38 -5.49 -7.86
CA ILE A 204 10.19 -6.93 -8.11
C ILE A 204 8.81 -7.22 -8.70
N ASP A 205 8.74 -8.19 -9.61
CA ASP A 205 7.49 -8.75 -10.10
C ASP A 205 6.99 -9.80 -9.11
N LEU A 206 5.81 -9.54 -8.55
CA LEU A 206 5.15 -10.31 -7.50
C LEU A 206 3.87 -10.97 -8.00
N SER A 207 3.65 -11.01 -9.32
CA SER A 207 2.47 -11.66 -9.90
C SER A 207 2.27 -13.06 -9.31
N ASP A 208 3.33 -13.86 -9.17
CA ASP A 208 3.21 -15.25 -8.67
C ASP A 208 2.93 -15.34 -7.16
N LYS A 209 3.16 -14.27 -6.40
CA LYS A 209 2.78 -14.19 -4.98
C LYS A 209 1.27 -13.96 -4.80
N TYR A 210 0.67 -13.19 -5.69
CA TYR A 210 -0.69 -12.65 -5.54
C TYR A 210 -1.72 -13.28 -6.46
N ILE A 211 -1.30 -13.82 -7.61
CA ILE A 211 -2.14 -14.51 -8.57
C ILE A 211 -2.04 -16.00 -8.29
N THR A 212 -2.78 -16.43 -7.26
CA THR A 212 -2.74 -17.79 -6.73
C THR A 212 -3.60 -18.77 -7.52
N ASP A 213 -4.49 -18.27 -8.38
CA ASP A 213 -5.37 -19.04 -9.25
C ASP A 213 -5.07 -18.71 -10.71
N GLU A 214 -4.54 -19.68 -11.45
CA GLU A 214 -4.14 -19.49 -12.85
C GLU A 214 -5.33 -19.17 -13.77
N ALA A 215 -6.55 -19.61 -13.43
CA ALA A 215 -7.74 -19.26 -14.20
C ALA A 215 -8.08 -17.76 -14.11
N LYS A 216 -7.53 -17.06 -13.11
CA LYS A 216 -7.66 -15.61 -12.92
C LYS A 216 -6.43 -14.83 -13.39
N ARG A 217 -5.43 -15.50 -13.97
CA ARG A 217 -4.27 -14.83 -14.54
C ARG A 217 -4.62 -14.25 -15.91
N ILE A 218 -4.50 -12.94 -16.02
CA ILE A 218 -4.49 -12.25 -17.30
C ILE A 218 -3.09 -12.42 -17.91
N PRO A 219 -2.97 -12.99 -19.12
CA PRO A 219 -1.67 -13.15 -19.77
C PRO A 219 -0.92 -11.81 -19.88
N LYS A 220 0.35 -11.79 -19.50
CA LYS A 220 1.15 -10.56 -19.46
C LYS A 220 1.25 -9.89 -20.84
N HIS A 221 1.35 -10.66 -21.92
CA HIS A 221 1.33 -10.16 -23.30
C HIS A 221 0.03 -9.46 -23.73
N ASP A 222 -1.08 -9.66 -23.01
CA ASP A 222 -2.35 -8.95 -23.30
C ASP A 222 -2.33 -7.50 -22.80
N VAL A 223 -1.48 -7.20 -21.81
CA VAL A 223 -1.43 -5.88 -21.15
C VAL A 223 -0.13 -5.12 -21.42
N VAL A 224 0.91 -5.79 -21.90
CA VAL A 224 2.16 -5.14 -22.35
C VAL A 224 2.61 -5.67 -23.70
N SER A 225 3.20 -4.80 -24.51
CA SER A 225 3.69 -5.16 -25.84
C SER A 225 4.93 -6.06 -25.85
N ASN A 226 5.71 -6.08 -24.76
CA ASN A 226 6.93 -6.89 -24.67
C ASN A 226 7.33 -7.16 -23.21
N GLU A 227 7.11 -8.39 -22.74
CA GLU A 227 7.45 -8.82 -21.38
C GLU A 227 8.96 -8.76 -21.09
N ALA A 228 9.81 -9.11 -22.07
CA ALA A 228 11.26 -9.07 -21.92
C ALA A 228 11.77 -7.64 -21.68
N THR A 229 11.10 -6.64 -22.26
CA THR A 229 11.37 -5.23 -22.00
C THR A 229 11.11 -4.89 -20.53
N ILE A 230 9.98 -5.34 -19.96
CA ILE A 230 9.66 -5.13 -18.53
C ILE A 230 10.74 -5.75 -17.64
N SER A 231 11.09 -7.03 -17.86
CA SER A 231 12.15 -7.69 -17.10
C SER A 231 13.50 -6.98 -17.21
N LYS A 232 13.84 -6.45 -18.40
CA LYS A 232 15.07 -5.68 -18.61
C LYS A 232 15.05 -4.36 -17.83
N TYR A 233 13.93 -3.65 -17.79
CA TYR A 233 13.80 -2.43 -17.00
C TYR A 233 13.87 -2.70 -15.50
N ILE A 234 13.22 -3.76 -15.01
CA ILE A 234 13.33 -4.19 -13.60
C ILE A 234 14.79 -4.40 -13.21
N LYS A 235 15.54 -5.18 -14.01
CA LYS A 235 16.98 -5.40 -13.77
C LYS A 235 17.78 -4.09 -13.76
N ARG A 236 17.52 -3.20 -14.72
CA ARG A 236 18.23 -1.91 -14.83
C ARG A 236 17.91 -0.96 -13.66
N ILE A 237 16.67 -0.95 -13.19
CA ILE A 237 16.25 -0.15 -12.03
C ILE A 237 16.91 -0.73 -10.78
N ASN A 238 16.87 -2.04 -10.57
CA ASN A 238 17.50 -2.68 -9.42
C ASN A 238 19.01 -2.44 -9.36
N ALA A 239 19.71 -2.47 -10.49
CA ALA A 239 21.13 -2.11 -10.53
C ALA A 239 21.39 -0.67 -10.06
N ARG A 240 20.51 0.28 -10.40
CA ARG A 240 20.61 1.67 -9.91
C ARG A 240 20.25 1.80 -8.44
N LEU A 241 19.17 1.17 -7.99
CA LEU A 241 18.74 1.22 -6.59
C LEU A 241 19.77 0.58 -5.66
N MET A 242 20.47 -0.48 -6.10
CA MET A 242 21.59 -1.06 -5.37
C MET A 242 22.76 -0.08 -5.22
N ILE A 243 23.11 0.65 -6.28
CA ILE A 243 24.13 1.71 -6.22
C ILE A 243 23.69 2.84 -5.28
N MET A 244 22.42 3.25 -5.35
CA MET A 244 21.88 4.28 -4.44
C MET A 244 21.92 3.82 -2.99
N PHE A 245 21.48 2.59 -2.70
CA PHE A 245 21.59 1.99 -1.37
C PHE A 245 23.03 2.02 -0.86
N TRP A 246 23.99 1.61 -1.70
CA TRP A 246 25.41 1.70 -1.37
C TRP A 246 25.85 3.14 -1.05
N HIS A 247 25.38 4.15 -1.77
CA HIS A 247 25.77 5.54 -1.46
C HIS A 247 25.05 6.11 -0.24
N GLU A 248 23.82 5.71 0.05
CA GLU A 248 23.06 6.18 1.21
C GLU A 248 23.59 5.58 2.52
N SER A 249 24.11 4.35 2.49
CA SER A 249 24.77 3.72 3.66
C SER A 249 26.17 4.29 3.98
N LEU A 250 26.55 5.47 3.47
CA LEU A 250 27.87 6.08 3.69
C LEU A 250 28.02 6.81 5.03
N ASP A 251 26.92 7.13 5.72
CA ASP A 251 26.94 7.86 7.01
C ASP A 251 27.12 6.94 8.23
N ASP A 252 27.06 5.61 8.05
CA ASP A 252 27.28 4.64 9.12
C ASP A 252 28.75 4.21 9.15
N GLY A 253 29.46 4.60 10.20
CA GLY A 253 30.89 4.36 10.35
C GLY A 253 31.29 2.88 10.24
N ASP A 254 32.48 2.67 9.65
CA ASP A 254 33.13 1.40 9.27
C ASP A 254 32.66 0.80 7.92
N GLU A 255 33.62 0.60 7.02
CA GLU A 255 33.37 0.04 5.68
C GLU A 255 32.82 -1.39 5.75
N TYR A 256 33.17 -2.15 6.79
CA TYR A 256 32.67 -3.51 7.01
C TYR A 256 31.14 -3.55 7.24
N ASP A 257 30.60 -2.62 8.03
CA ASP A 257 29.14 -2.54 8.30
C ASP A 257 28.35 -2.29 7.02
N LYS A 258 28.93 -1.56 6.07
CA LYS A 258 28.33 -1.26 4.78
C LYS A 258 28.19 -2.49 3.89
N TYR A 259 29.20 -3.36 3.86
CA TYR A 259 29.14 -4.62 3.11
C TYR A 259 28.09 -5.56 3.72
N ASP A 260 28.04 -5.63 5.05
CA ASP A 260 27.06 -6.44 5.77
C ASP A 260 25.64 -5.95 5.51
N LYS A 261 25.38 -4.64 5.56
CA LYS A 261 24.07 -4.06 5.21
C LYS A 261 23.66 -4.37 3.77
N LEU A 262 24.58 -4.19 2.81
CA LEU A 262 24.31 -4.52 1.40
C LEU A 262 23.95 -6.00 1.24
N TYR A 263 24.71 -6.88 1.89
CA TYR A 263 24.52 -8.31 1.78
C TYR A 263 23.24 -8.77 2.50
N GLU A 264 23.08 -8.42 3.76
CA GLU A 264 22.00 -8.92 4.63
C GLU A 264 20.65 -8.25 4.35
N GLN A 265 20.62 -6.95 4.09
CA GLN A 265 19.37 -6.19 3.97
C GLN A 265 18.87 -6.09 2.53
N LEU A 266 19.75 -6.22 1.54
CA LEU A 266 19.39 -6.12 0.12
C LEU A 266 19.57 -7.45 -0.62
N ILE A 267 20.80 -7.95 -0.74
CA ILE A 267 21.10 -9.11 -1.62
C ILE A 267 20.41 -10.37 -1.10
N LEU A 268 20.57 -10.70 0.18
CA LEU A 268 19.96 -11.88 0.78
C LEU A 268 18.44 -11.81 0.78
N VAL A 269 17.87 -10.65 1.11
CA VAL A 269 16.41 -10.43 1.10
C VAL A 269 15.85 -10.62 -0.31
N HIS A 270 16.43 -9.96 -1.30
CA HIS A 270 15.98 -10.04 -2.69
C HIS A 270 16.08 -11.46 -3.24
N ASN A 271 17.23 -12.12 -3.04
CA ASN A 271 17.46 -13.46 -3.59
C ASN A 271 16.56 -14.51 -2.94
N LYS A 272 16.29 -14.41 -1.63
CA LYS A 272 15.32 -15.28 -0.95
C LYS A 272 13.92 -15.12 -1.51
N GLU A 273 13.48 -13.89 -1.77
CA GLU A 273 12.16 -13.64 -2.36
C GLU A 273 12.08 -14.18 -3.81
N VAL A 274 13.11 -13.95 -4.63
CA VAL A 274 13.14 -14.49 -6.01
C VAL A 274 13.13 -16.02 -6.01
N ALA A 275 13.81 -16.67 -5.07
CA ALA A 275 13.77 -18.11 -4.91
C ALA A 275 12.37 -18.59 -4.48
N SER A 276 11.76 -17.92 -3.49
CA SER A 276 10.43 -18.30 -2.98
C SER A 276 9.35 -18.19 -4.05
N LEU A 277 9.41 -17.18 -4.93
CA LEU A 277 8.47 -17.02 -6.06
C LEU A 277 8.55 -18.17 -7.06
N LYS A 278 9.75 -18.75 -7.28
CA LYS A 278 9.92 -19.90 -8.18
C LYS A 278 9.39 -21.20 -7.60
N ASP A 279 9.46 -21.33 -6.26
CA ASP A 279 8.96 -22.51 -5.53
C ASP A 279 7.44 -22.44 -5.28
N SER A 280 6.81 -21.28 -5.48
CA SER A 280 5.40 -21.00 -5.15
C SER A 280 4.37 -21.71 -6.03
N SER A 281 4.74 -22.80 -6.73
CA SER A 281 3.77 -23.76 -7.30
C SER A 281 3.01 -24.57 -6.24
N HIS A 282 3.18 -24.28 -4.95
CA HIS A 282 2.49 -24.95 -3.86
C HIS A 282 1.66 -23.97 -3.01
N ALA A 283 0.36 -24.27 -2.99
CA ALA A 283 -0.71 -23.54 -2.32
C ALA A 283 -0.33 -23.08 -0.90
N ARG A 284 -0.43 -21.78 -0.65
CA ARG A 284 -0.53 -21.25 0.71
C ARG A 284 -1.96 -21.39 1.18
N VAL A 285 -2.10 -21.90 2.40
CA VAL A 285 -3.38 -22.18 3.07
C VAL A 285 -4.16 -20.88 3.24
N GLU A 286 -5.40 -20.85 2.76
CA GLU A 286 -6.35 -19.77 3.05
C GLU A 286 -6.55 -19.64 4.56
N LYS A 287 -6.31 -18.45 5.12
CA LYS A 287 -6.74 -18.19 6.51
C LYS A 287 -8.26 -18.03 6.52
N THR A 288 -8.96 -18.94 7.18
CA THR A 288 -10.43 -18.98 7.25
C THR A 288 -11.07 -17.83 8.04
N SER A 289 -10.27 -16.93 8.63
CA SER A 289 -10.73 -15.89 9.56
C SER A 289 -11.01 -14.52 8.93
N ILE A 290 -10.75 -14.33 7.62
CA ILE A 290 -10.96 -13.04 6.96
C ILE A 290 -12.38 -13.01 6.38
N PRO A 291 -13.14 -11.90 6.54
CA PRO A 291 -14.44 -11.76 5.91
C PRO A 291 -14.36 -12.02 4.41
N LYS A 292 -15.30 -12.83 3.91
CA LYS A 292 -15.39 -13.13 2.47
C LYS A 292 -15.89 -11.90 1.72
N GLY A 293 -15.23 -11.58 0.62
CA GLY A 293 -15.51 -10.41 -0.20
C GLY A 293 -14.84 -9.14 0.32
N ARG A 294 -14.91 -8.11 -0.52
CA ARG A 294 -14.34 -6.80 -0.26
C ARG A 294 -15.19 -6.01 0.73
N GLN A 295 -14.56 -5.27 1.64
CA GLN A 295 -15.23 -4.45 2.64
C GLN A 295 -15.33 -2.97 2.25
N THR A 296 -14.51 -2.49 1.31
CA THR A 296 -14.52 -1.09 0.84
C THR A 296 -14.97 -0.93 -0.61
N GLY A 297 -15.58 0.20 -0.94
CA GLY A 297 -16.14 0.45 -2.27
C GLY A 297 -17.46 -0.30 -2.49
N ASP A 298 -18.46 0.37 -3.03
CA ASP A 298 -19.74 -0.28 -3.36
C ASP A 298 -19.63 -1.18 -4.60
N ALA A 299 -20.62 -2.05 -4.82
CA ALA A 299 -20.63 -3.00 -5.94
C ALA A 299 -20.55 -2.30 -7.32
N SER A 300 -21.17 -1.12 -7.46
CA SER A 300 -21.08 -0.34 -8.71
C SER A 300 -19.69 0.20 -8.96
N TRP A 301 -19.02 0.70 -7.91
CA TRP A 301 -17.67 1.25 -7.96
C TRP A 301 -16.65 0.17 -8.33
N THR A 302 -16.73 -0.97 -7.64
CA THR A 302 -15.82 -2.11 -7.85
C THR A 302 -15.96 -2.70 -9.25
N LYS A 303 -17.19 -2.90 -9.72
CA LYS A 303 -17.48 -3.36 -11.08
C LYS A 303 -16.97 -2.41 -12.16
N ALA A 304 -17.15 -1.11 -11.99
CA ALA A 304 -16.71 -0.11 -12.95
C ALA A 304 -15.18 -0.10 -13.15
N ARG A 305 -14.42 -0.66 -12.21
CA ARG A 305 -12.94 -0.72 -12.24
C ARG A 305 -12.40 -2.13 -12.48
N GLY A 306 -13.27 -3.12 -12.72
CA GLY A 306 -12.87 -4.53 -12.90
C GLY A 306 -12.30 -5.16 -11.62
N GLU A 307 -12.68 -4.62 -10.45
CA GLU A 307 -12.22 -5.11 -9.14
C GLU A 307 -13.23 -6.10 -8.51
N ASP A 308 -14.32 -6.46 -9.19
CA ASP A 308 -15.40 -7.35 -8.72
C ASP A 308 -15.26 -8.83 -9.18
N GLY A 309 -14.20 -9.15 -9.93
CA GLY A 309 -13.91 -10.52 -10.37
C GLY A 309 -14.73 -11.01 -11.57
N ALA A 310 -15.53 -10.14 -12.22
CA ALA A 310 -16.31 -10.48 -13.41
C ALA A 310 -15.45 -10.75 -14.67
#